data_AF-A0A0C5VT28-F1
#
_entry.id   AF-A0A0C5VT28-F1
#
_cell.length_a   1.000
_cell.length_b   1.000
_cell.length_c   1.000
_cell.angle_alpha   90.00
_cell.angle_beta   90.00
_cell.angle_gamma   90.00
#
_symmetry.space_group_name_H-M   'P 1'
#
loop_
_entity.id
_entity.type
_entity.pdbx_description
1 polymer ?
#
loop_
_entity_poly.entity_id
_entity_poly.type
_entity_poly.pdbx_seq_one_letter_code
_entity_poly.pdbx_strand_id
1 'polypeptide(L)'
;MSLAICSSPFPLDAIHAAPSLSTASIIKQQQLIQSTCDYLFRNLDKTHTLSSICKVMHTNKNTLSLAFKQQLNMGVSSWLRKKRMEKARELLLTTDMNIQEISNQVGYSDQANFSTTFKAFYHHSPLQLRKQDQHDE
;
A
#
# COMPACT_ATOMS: atom_id res chain seq x y z
N MET A 1 12.02 39.41 -7.41
CA MET A 1 10.56 39.56 -7.26
C MET A 1 9.89 38.59 -8.22
N SER A 2 9.10 37.64 -7.70
CA SER A 2 7.80 37.14 -8.21
C SER A 2 7.50 37.28 -9.71
N LEU A 3 7.04 36.27 -10.50
CA LEU A 3 6.09 35.18 -10.25
C LEU A 3 6.20 34.08 -11.34
N ALA A 4 5.73 32.89 -10.99
CA ALA A 4 5.58 31.71 -11.84
C ALA A 4 4.46 31.85 -12.89
N ILE A 5 4.57 31.13 -14.03
CA ILE A 5 3.44 30.36 -14.58
C ILE A 5 3.99 29.08 -15.26
N CYS A 6 3.54 27.95 -14.75
CA CYS A 6 3.71 26.61 -15.29
C CYS A 6 3.06 26.53 -16.69
N SER A 7 3.83 26.16 -17.71
CA SER A 7 3.31 25.70 -19.00
C SER A 7 3.73 24.25 -19.20
N SER A 8 2.77 23.35 -19.05
CA SER A 8 2.86 21.98 -19.57
C SER A 8 3.24 22.02 -21.05
N PRO A 9 4.04 21.05 -21.51
CA PRO A 9 3.47 20.13 -22.47
C PRO A 9 3.84 18.69 -22.10
N PHE A 10 2.83 17.97 -21.60
CA PHE A 10 2.78 16.51 -21.68
C PHE A 10 3.04 16.09 -23.15
N PRO A 11 4.04 15.25 -23.43
CA PRO A 11 4.32 14.80 -24.80
C PRO A 11 3.19 13.92 -25.34
N LEU A 12 2.84 14.17 -26.60
CA LEU A 12 1.60 13.77 -27.28
C LEU A 12 1.67 12.41 -28.00
N ASP A 13 2.64 11.54 -27.70
CA ASP A 13 2.85 10.27 -28.42
C ASP A 13 2.90 9.06 -27.49
N ALA A 14 1.78 8.76 -26.85
CA ALA A 14 1.52 7.43 -26.30
C ALA A 14 0.15 6.95 -26.79
N ILE A 15 0.12 6.52 -28.05
CA ILE A 15 -0.90 5.60 -28.55
C ILE A 15 -0.75 4.29 -27.76
N HIS A 16 -1.47 4.17 -26.65
CA HIS A 16 -1.86 2.89 -26.09
C HIS A 16 -3.38 2.88 -26.07
N ALA A 17 -3.95 2.03 -26.93
CA ALA A 17 -5.36 1.74 -27.01
C ALA A 17 -5.95 1.54 -25.61
N ALA A 18 -6.73 2.53 -25.14
CA ALA A 18 -7.61 2.33 -24.02
C ALA A 18 -8.69 1.31 -24.45
N PRO A 19 -8.86 0.18 -23.74
CA PRO A 19 -9.97 -0.71 -24.04
C PRO A 19 -11.28 0.06 -23.84
N SER A 20 -12.22 -0.08 -24.78
CA SER A 20 -13.58 0.46 -24.67
C SER A 20 -14.34 -0.25 -23.55
N LEU A 21 -14.05 0.11 -22.30
CA LEU A 21 -14.76 -0.39 -21.14
C LEU A 21 -16.06 0.41 -21.00
N SER A 22 -17.19 -0.28 -20.87
CA SER A 22 -18.45 0.36 -20.53
C SER A 22 -18.36 0.98 -19.14
N THR A 23 -19.11 2.06 -18.91
CA THR A 23 -19.17 2.76 -17.61
C THR A 23 -19.47 1.80 -16.45
N ALA A 24 -20.36 0.81 -16.68
CA ALA A 24 -20.68 -0.22 -15.70
C ALA A 24 -19.48 -1.10 -15.32
N SER A 25 -18.60 -1.42 -16.28
CA SER A 25 -17.39 -2.21 -16.03
C SER A 25 -16.38 -1.44 -15.16
N ILE A 26 -16.22 -0.13 -15.42
CA ILE A 26 -15.34 0.76 -14.65
C ILE A 26 -15.80 0.83 -13.18
N ILE A 27 -17.11 1.07 -12.96
CA ILE A 27 -17.69 1.12 -11.61
C ILE A 27 -17.46 -0.19 -10.87
N LYS A 28 -17.68 -1.34 -11.53
CA LYS A 28 -17.46 -2.65 -10.94
C LYS A 28 -15.99 -2.89 -10.55
N GLN A 29 -15.04 -2.48 -11.41
CA GLN A 29 -13.61 -2.56 -11.10
C GLN A 29 -13.25 -1.66 -9.90
N GLN A 30 -13.77 -0.44 -9.85
CA GLN A 30 -13.53 0.49 -8.75
C GLN A 30 -14.08 -0.07 -7.42
N GLN A 31 -15.29 -0.63 -7.43
CA GLN A 31 -15.89 -1.28 -6.26
C GLN A 31 -15.08 -2.48 -5.78
N LEU A 32 -14.56 -3.30 -6.71
CA LEU A 32 -13.69 -4.43 -6.38
C LEU A 32 -12.41 -3.95 -5.69
N ILE A 33 -11.77 -2.90 -6.21
CA ILE A 33 -10.56 -2.32 -5.62
C ILE A 33 -10.84 -1.77 -4.23
N GLN A 34 -11.88 -0.94 -4.10
CA GLN A 34 -12.25 -0.32 -2.83
C GLN A 34 -12.52 -1.39 -1.77
N SER A 35 -13.35 -2.39 -2.09
CA SER A 35 -13.69 -3.49 -1.18
C SER A 35 -12.46 -4.30 -0.77
N THR A 36 -11.55 -4.55 -1.71
CA THR A 36 -10.31 -5.27 -1.43
C THR A 36 -9.41 -4.47 -0.50
N CYS A 37 -9.21 -3.18 -0.78
CA CYS A 37 -8.41 -2.28 0.05
C CYS A 37 -8.98 -2.19 1.47
N ASP A 38 -10.29 -2.01 1.62
CA ASP A 38 -10.95 -1.91 2.91
C ASP A 38 -10.87 -3.21 3.70
N TYR A 39 -11.00 -4.36 3.03
CA TYR A 39 -10.83 -5.67 3.66
C TYR A 39 -9.40 -5.84 4.17
N LEU A 40 -8.40 -5.56 3.33
CA LEU A 40 -7.00 -5.73 3.69
C LEU A 40 -6.57 -4.77 4.81
N PHE A 41 -7.03 -3.51 4.77
CA PHE A 41 -6.69 -2.51 5.77
C PHE A 41 -7.26 -2.84 7.16
N ARG A 42 -8.47 -3.42 7.21
CA ARG A 42 -9.07 -3.90 8.47
C ARG A 42 -8.45 -5.19 9.01
N ASN A 43 -7.58 -5.84 8.23
CA ASN A 43 -6.99 -7.14 8.56
C ASN A 43 -5.48 -7.14 8.29
N LEU A 44 -4.78 -6.03 8.55
CA LEU A 44 -3.35 -5.92 8.26
C LEU A 44 -2.51 -6.96 9.02
N ASP A 45 -2.94 -7.33 10.23
CA ASP A 45 -2.38 -8.32 11.15
C ASP A 45 -2.40 -9.74 10.60
N LYS A 46 -3.29 -10.04 9.64
CA LYS A 46 -3.48 -11.40 9.13
C LYS A 46 -2.58 -11.72 7.94
N THR A 47 -2.27 -13.00 7.78
CA THR A 47 -1.60 -13.50 6.58
C THR A 47 -2.56 -13.53 5.40
N HIS A 48 -2.17 -12.86 4.31
CA HIS A 48 -2.95 -12.83 3.07
C HIS A 48 -2.20 -13.50 1.93
N THR A 49 -2.86 -14.45 1.28
CA THR A 49 -2.44 -14.94 -0.04
C THR A 49 -3.36 -14.35 -1.11
N LEU A 50 -2.85 -14.16 -2.33
CA LEU A 50 -3.69 -13.68 -3.43
C LEU A 50 -4.92 -14.58 -3.65
N SER A 51 -4.77 -15.89 -3.44
CA SER A 51 -5.88 -16.86 -3.49
C SER A 51 -6.94 -16.60 -2.41
N SER A 52 -6.51 -16.38 -1.15
CA SER A 52 -7.45 -16.07 -0.06
C SER A 52 -8.22 -14.77 -0.31
N ILE A 53 -7.57 -13.74 -0.83
CA ILE A 53 -8.22 -12.46 -1.15
C ILE A 53 -9.26 -12.66 -2.26
N CYS A 54 -8.90 -13.39 -3.32
CA CYS A 54 -9.82 -13.69 -4.42
C CYS A 54 -11.09 -14.42 -3.96
N LYS A 55 -10.95 -15.35 -3.00
CA LYS A 55 -12.10 -16.07 -2.41
C LYS A 55 -13.05 -15.12 -1.69
N VAL A 56 -12.53 -14.21 -0.86
CA VAL A 56 -13.36 -13.24 -0.10
C VAL A 56 -14.01 -12.23 -1.04
N MET A 57 -13.30 -11.81 -2.09
CA MET A 57 -13.80 -10.84 -3.07
C MET A 57 -14.66 -11.46 -4.18
N HIS A 58 -14.91 -12.78 -4.14
CA HIS A 58 -15.63 -13.53 -5.17
C HIS A 58 -15.13 -13.25 -6.61
N THR A 59 -13.81 -13.23 -6.78
CA THR A 59 -13.15 -12.93 -8.06
C THR A 59 -12.01 -13.91 -8.34
N ASN A 60 -11.33 -13.74 -9.47
CA ASN A 60 -10.14 -14.52 -9.84
C ASN A 60 -8.87 -13.66 -9.78
N LYS A 61 -7.71 -14.34 -9.78
CA LYS A 61 -6.38 -13.71 -9.66
C LYS A 61 -6.09 -12.72 -10.79
N ASN A 62 -6.49 -13.03 -12.02
CA ASN A 62 -6.22 -12.19 -13.19
C ASN A 62 -7.01 -10.89 -13.09
N THR A 63 -8.32 -10.98 -12.82
CA THR A 63 -9.20 -9.82 -12.65
C THR A 63 -8.72 -8.92 -11.52
N LEU A 64 -8.39 -9.50 -10.35
CA LEU A 64 -7.93 -8.72 -9.21
C LEU A 64 -6.57 -8.05 -9.49
N SER A 65 -5.61 -8.79 -10.07
CA SER A 65 -4.28 -8.25 -10.37
C SER A 65 -4.34 -7.16 -11.43
N LEU A 66 -5.16 -7.34 -12.47
CA LEU A 66 -5.37 -6.35 -13.52
C LEU A 66 -6.01 -5.08 -12.95
N ALA A 67 -7.04 -5.21 -12.11
CA ALA A 67 -7.68 -4.07 -11.48
C ALA A 67 -6.68 -3.26 -10.62
N PHE A 68 -5.85 -3.93 -9.82
CA PHE A 68 -4.81 -3.28 -9.01
C PHE A 68 -3.76 -2.56 -9.88
N LYS A 69 -3.32 -3.20 -10.96
CA LYS A 69 -2.38 -2.60 -11.92
C LYS A 69 -2.98 -1.39 -12.62
N GLN A 70 -4.24 -1.44 -13.06
CA GLN A 70 -4.88 -0.35 -13.78
C GLN A 70 -5.22 0.85 -12.89
N GLN A 71 -5.71 0.59 -11.67
CA GLN A 71 -6.24 1.65 -10.80
C GLN A 71 -5.20 2.23 -9.84
N LEU A 72 -4.26 1.40 -9.37
CA LEU A 72 -3.29 1.79 -8.34
C LEU A 72 -1.84 1.75 -8.84
N ASN A 73 -1.62 1.35 -10.10
CA ASN A 73 -0.30 1.16 -10.70
C ASN A 73 0.63 0.26 -9.86
N MET A 74 0.07 -0.68 -9.09
CA MET A 74 0.84 -1.58 -8.24
C MET A 74 0.11 -2.91 -8.02
N GLY A 75 0.84 -3.95 -7.60
CA GLY A 75 0.24 -5.24 -7.25
C GLY A 75 -0.34 -5.25 -5.84
N VAL A 76 -1.25 -6.20 -5.57
CA VAL A 76 -1.92 -6.38 -4.27
C VAL A 76 -0.91 -6.51 -3.12
N SER A 77 0.11 -7.36 -3.28
CA SER A 77 1.13 -7.57 -2.24
C SER A 77 1.97 -6.32 -1.98
N SER A 78 2.29 -5.55 -3.03
CA SER A 78 3.04 -4.30 -2.89
C SER A 78 2.21 -3.24 -2.18
N TRP A 79 0.92 -3.14 -2.52
CA TRP A 79 -0.02 -2.26 -1.85
C TRP A 79 -0.15 -2.62 -0.36
N LEU A 80 -0.34 -3.91 -0.05
CA LEU A 80 -0.45 -4.37 1.32
C LEU A 80 0.82 -4.08 2.12
N ARG A 81 2.00 -4.37 1.55
CA ARG A 81 3.29 -4.04 2.19
C ARG A 81 3.39 -2.54 2.47
N LYS A 82 3.08 -1.68 1.50
CA LYS A 82 3.07 -0.23 1.67
C LYS A 82 2.18 0.19 2.83
N LYS A 83 0.94 -0.32 2.90
CA LYS A 83 0.01 -0.02 3.99
C LYS A 83 0.47 -0.50 5.35
N ARG A 84 1.10 -1.67 5.43
CA ARG A 84 1.72 -2.16 6.67
C ARG A 84 2.88 -1.26 7.13
N MET A 85 3.73 -0.80 6.21
CA MET A 85 4.84 0.10 6.55
C MET A 85 4.35 1.47 7.00
N GLU A 86 3.35 2.03 6.31
CA GLU A 86 2.70 3.29 6.70
C GLU A 86 2.10 3.18 8.11
N LYS A 87 1.36 2.10 8.41
CA LYS A 87 0.78 1.89 9.74
C LYS A 87 1.85 1.66 10.81
N ALA A 88 2.91 0.92 10.49
CA ALA A 88 4.02 0.70 11.42
C ALA A 88 4.71 2.02 11.77
N ARG A 89 4.94 2.89 10.79
CA ARG A 89 5.51 4.22 11.00
C ARG A 89 4.63 5.06 11.92
N GLU A 90 3.32 5.07 11.68
CA GLU A 90 2.35 5.75 12.56
C GLU A 90 2.47 5.24 14.00
N LEU A 91 2.44 3.93 14.21
CA LEU A 91 2.54 3.32 15.55
C LEU A 91 3.88 3.63 16.24
N LEU A 92 4.98 3.66 15.49
CA LEU A 92 6.31 4.00 16.01
C LEU A 92 6.38 5.43 16.55
N LEU A 93 5.65 6.36 15.94
CA LEU A 93 5.66 7.79 16.27
C LEU A 93 4.58 8.19 17.28
N THR A 94 3.52 7.39 17.44
CA THR A 94 2.32 7.80 18.21
C THR A 94 2.05 6.94 19.43
N THR A 95 2.85 5.90 19.66
CA THR A 95 2.65 4.95 20.77
C THR A 95 3.98 4.59 21.42
N ASP A 96 3.93 3.92 22.56
CA ASP A 96 5.10 3.33 23.25
C ASP A 96 5.27 1.82 22.98
N MET A 97 4.49 1.27 22.04
CA MET A 97 4.53 -0.17 21.72
C MET A 97 5.93 -0.59 21.30
N ASN A 98 6.40 -1.72 21.79
CA ASN A 98 7.72 -2.23 21.41
C ASN A 98 7.72 -2.71 19.94
N ILE A 99 8.91 -2.86 19.37
CA ILE A 99 9.06 -3.21 17.94
C ILE A 99 8.38 -4.53 17.59
N GLN A 100 8.34 -5.49 18.52
CA GLN A 100 7.72 -6.79 18.30
C GLN A 100 6.19 -6.70 18.27
N GLU A 101 5.60 -5.92 19.18
CA GLU A 101 4.16 -5.65 19.20
C GLU A 101 3.70 -4.97 17.91
N ILE A 102 4.45 -3.96 17.45
CA ILE A 102 4.17 -3.26 16.19
C ILE A 102 4.27 -4.23 15.01
N SER A 103 5.33 -5.04 14.96
CA SER A 103 5.52 -6.08 13.93
C SER A 103 4.29 -6.98 13.84
N ASN A 104 3.83 -7.51 14.97
CA ASN A 104 2.66 -8.37 15.03
C ASN A 104 1.38 -7.65 14.58
N GLN A 105 1.17 -6.42 15.05
CA GLN A 105 -0.03 -5.64 14.72
C GLN A 105 -0.13 -5.28 13.23
N VAL A 106 1.01 -5.13 12.54
CA VAL A 106 1.04 -4.91 11.09
C VAL A 106 1.21 -6.21 10.29
N GLY A 107 1.10 -7.37 10.93
CA GLY A 107 1.01 -8.68 10.29
C GLY A 107 2.34 -9.29 9.85
N TYR A 108 3.39 -9.03 10.63
CA TYR A 108 4.67 -9.71 10.56
C TYR A 108 4.88 -10.55 11.82
N SER A 109 4.91 -11.87 11.65
CA SER A 109 5.17 -12.82 12.74
C SER A 109 6.63 -12.82 13.21
N ASP A 110 7.54 -12.31 12.39
CA ASP A 110 8.97 -12.24 12.67
C ASP A 110 9.47 -10.79 12.65
N GLN A 111 10.01 -10.35 13.79
CA GLN A 111 10.51 -8.99 13.99
C GLN A 111 11.65 -8.64 13.05
N ALA A 112 12.52 -9.60 12.72
CA ALA A 112 13.70 -9.37 11.90
C ALA A 112 13.31 -9.10 10.44
N ASN A 113 12.35 -9.85 9.92
CA ASN A 113 11.75 -9.64 8.60
C ASN A 113 11.01 -8.30 8.54
N PHE A 114 10.23 -7.96 9.58
CA PHE A 114 9.62 -6.64 9.69
C PHE A 114 10.67 -5.53 9.63
N SER A 115 11.70 -5.61 10.49
CA SER A 115 12.75 -4.59 10.58
C SER A 115 13.53 -4.44 9.27
N THR A 116 13.83 -5.56 8.60
CA THR A 116 14.48 -5.57 7.29
C THR A 116 13.61 -4.91 6.22
N THR A 117 12.33 -5.25 6.18
CA THR A 117 11.38 -4.64 5.24
C THR A 117 11.21 -3.14 5.51
N PHE A 118 11.06 -2.76 6.78
CA PHE A 118 10.89 -1.36 7.18
C PHE A 118 12.11 -0.53 6.79
N LYS A 119 13.32 -1.04 7.07
CA LYS A 119 14.57 -0.39 6.68
C LYS A 119 14.70 -0.27 5.16
N ALA A 120 14.32 -1.29 4.41
CA ALA A 120 14.31 -1.22 2.95
C ALA A 120 13.31 -0.18 2.41
N PHE A 121 12.19 0.04 3.12
CA PHE A 121 11.13 0.95 2.71
C PHE A 121 11.41 2.42 3.07
N TYR A 122 11.98 2.69 4.25
CA TYR A 122 12.22 4.04 4.78
C TYR A 122 13.70 4.45 4.85
N HIS A 123 14.62 3.55 4.49
CA HIS A 123 16.08 3.75 4.55
C HIS A 123 16.68 3.92 5.96
N HIS A 124 15.89 3.71 7.01
CA HIS A 124 16.33 3.64 8.40
C HIS A 124 15.50 2.60 9.16
N SER A 125 16.05 2.04 10.24
CA SER A 125 15.37 0.98 11.01
C SER A 125 14.23 1.54 11.87
N PRO A 126 13.28 0.70 12.31
CA PRO A 126 12.23 1.10 13.24
C PRO A 126 12.79 1.75 14.53
N LEU A 127 13.91 1.21 15.03
CA LEU A 127 14.58 1.73 16.23
C LEU A 127 15.23 3.09 15.98
N GLN A 128 15.82 3.31 14.80
CA GLN A 128 16.37 4.62 14.43
C GLN A 128 15.28 5.67 14.37
N LEU A 129 14.13 5.36 13.76
CA LEU A 129 13.00 6.30 13.70
C LEU A 129 12.52 6.71 15.10
N ARG A 130 12.34 5.74 16.00
CA ARG A 130 11.87 6.04 17.37
C ARG A 130 12.88 6.87 18.17
N LYS A 131 14.18 6.71 17.92
CA LYS A 131 15.20 7.55 18.58
C LYS A 131 15.22 8.98 18.07
N GLN A 132 14.92 9.20 16.79
CA GLN A 132 14.87 10.54 16.21
C GLN A 132 13.73 11.37 16.80
N ASP A 133 12.56 10.76 17.00
CA ASP A 133 11.41 11.42 17.63
C ASP A 133 11.69 11.90 19.06
N GLN A 134 12.67 11.28 19.73
CA GLN A 134 13.06 11.58 21.12
C GLN A 134 14.25 12.56 21.22
N HIS A 135 14.66 13.22 20.13
CA HIS A 135 15.79 14.16 20.11
C HIS A 135 15.45 15.53 19.51
N ASP A 136 14.21 15.75 19.07
CA ASP A 136 13.75 17.04 18.54
C ASP A 136 13.02 17.90 19.60
N GLU A 137 13.36 17.74 20.89
CA GLU A 137 12.92 18.56 22.03
C GLU A 137 14.12 19.14 22.78
#